data_AF-A0A231V1J3-F1
#
_entry.id   AF-A0A231V1J3-F1
#
_cell.length_a   1.000
_cell.length_b   1.000
_cell.length_c   1.000
_cell.angle_alpha   90.00
_cell.angle_beta   90.00
_cell.angle_gamma   90.00
#
_symmetry.space_group_name_H-M   'P 1'
#
loop_
_entity.id
_entity.type
_entity.pdbx_description
1 polymer ?
#
loop_
_entity_poly.entity_id
_entity_poly.type
_entity_poly.pdbx_seq_one_letter_code
_entity_poly.pdbx_strand_id
1 'polypeptide(L)'
;MSRRGPTLRAILRINGQLLASALLSLLALWLWSNTSVLWWGLGLLAVFCAFGAISALITALGLIRRTIMRDREIAAYERKGGAPQSDRLVSSEALRKKGLIR
;
A
#
# COMPACT_ATOMS: atom_id res chain seq x y z
N MET A 1 -20.45 -9.02 5.46
CA MET A 1 -19.11 -9.27 4.90
C MET A 1 -18.53 -7.93 4.42
N SER A 2 -17.58 -7.31 5.14
CA SER A 2 -16.94 -6.08 4.64
C SER A 2 -15.72 -6.46 3.80
N ARG A 3 -15.81 -6.35 2.47
CA ARG A 3 -14.61 -6.34 1.61
C ARG A 3 -13.77 -5.12 1.99
N ARG A 4 -12.84 -5.25 2.93
CA ARG A 4 -11.91 -4.16 3.26
C ARG A 4 -10.79 -4.18 2.22
N GLY A 5 -11.05 -3.50 1.10
CA GLY A 5 -10.03 -3.21 0.11
C GLY A 5 -8.87 -2.36 0.67
N PRO A 6 -7.91 -1.98 -0.18
CA PRO A 6 -6.79 -1.14 0.23
C PRO A 6 -7.30 0.12 0.93
N THR A 7 -6.68 0.50 2.05
CA THR A 7 -7.07 1.74 2.72
C THR A 7 -6.80 2.93 1.80
N LEU A 8 -7.65 3.96 1.82
CA LEU A 8 -7.46 5.17 1.02
C LEU A 8 -6.04 5.73 1.17
N ARG A 9 -5.51 5.70 2.40
CA ARG A 9 -4.13 6.09 2.72
C ARG A 9 -3.09 5.27 1.95
N ALA A 10 -3.28 3.95 1.80
CA ALA A 10 -2.37 3.11 1.04
C ALA A 10 -2.41 3.46 -0.45
N ILE A 11 -3.60 3.67 -1.01
CA ILE A 11 -3.79 4.07 -2.41
C ILE A 11 -3.10 5.41 -2.68
N LEU A 12 -3.38 6.42 -1.85
CA LEU A 12 -2.76 7.74 -1.98
C LEU A 12 -1.24 7.68 -1.84
N ARG A 13 -0.71 6.83 -0.94
CA ARG A 13 0.73 6.69 -0.75
C ARG A 13 1.42 6.02 -1.94
N ILE A 14 0.81 4.99 -2.52
CA ILE A 14 1.33 4.33 -3.73
C ILE A 14 1.31 5.31 -4.91
N ASN A 15 0.18 5.96 -5.15
CA ASN A 15 0.04 6.94 -6.24
C ASN A 15 0.99 8.13 -6.06
N GLY A 16 1.16 8.63 -4.83
CA GLY A 16 2.11 9.69 -4.53
C GLY A 16 3.55 9.31 -4.85
N GLN A 17 3.96 8.07 -4.54
CA GLN A 17 5.30 7.59 -4.87
C GLN A 17 5.50 7.39 -6.38
N LEU A 18 4.49 6.89 -7.09
CA LEU A 18 4.54 6.76 -8.55
C LEU A 18 4.60 8.13 -9.23
N LEU A 19 3.80 9.09 -8.76
CA LEU A 19 3.83 10.47 -9.27
C LEU A 19 5.19 11.12 -9.01
N ALA A 20 5.73 10.99 -7.79
CA ALA A 20 7.05 11.50 -7.45
C ALA A 20 8.14 10.88 -8.35
N SER A 21 8.09 9.57 -8.56
CA SER A 21 9.01 8.88 -9.47
C SER A 21 8.91 9.42 -10.90
N ALA A 22 7.70 9.60 -11.43
CA ALA A 22 7.49 10.15 -12.77
C ALA A 22 8.02 11.59 -12.90
N LEU A 23 7.73 12.45 -11.92
CA LEU A 23 8.19 13.85 -11.91
C LEU A 23 9.72 13.93 -11.83
N LEU A 24 10.35 13.12 -10.97
CA LEU A 24 11.81 13.07 -10.86
C LEU A 24 12.47 12.56 -12.14
N SER A 25 11.88 11.56 -12.81
CA SER A 25 12.36 11.09 -14.12
C SER A 25 12.25 12.17 -15.20
N LEU A 26 11.13 12.88 -15.27
CA LEU A 26 10.96 13.99 -16.22
C LEU A 26 11.96 15.11 -15.95
N LEU A 27 12.16 15.47 -14.68
CA LEU A 27 13.15 16.47 -14.29
C LEU A 27 14.57 16.03 -14.65
N ALA A 28 14.93 14.76 -14.41
CA ALA A 28 16.22 14.22 -14.80
C ALA A 28 16.46 14.32 -16.31
N LEU A 29 15.47 13.96 -17.13
CA LEU A 29 15.55 14.07 -18.59
C LEU A 29 15.71 15.52 -19.05
N TRP A 30 14.97 16.44 -18.44
CA TRP A 30 15.05 17.86 -18.76
C TRP A 30 16.43 18.42 -18.38
N LEU A 31 16.94 18.13 -17.19
CA LEU A 31 18.27 18.54 -16.74
C LEU A 31 19.37 17.95 -17.63
N TRP A 32 19.25 16.68 -18.01
CA TRP A 32 20.20 16.02 -18.90
C TRP A 32 20.24 16.68 -20.27
N SER A 33 19.07 17.00 -20.84
CA SER A 33 18.95 17.64 -22.16
C SER A 33 19.57 19.05 -22.20
N ASN A 34 19.62 19.73 -21.06
CA ASN A 34 20.22 21.06 -20.92
C ASN A 34 21.69 21.01 -20.46
N THR A 35 22.26 19.81 -20.31
CA THR A 35 23.65 19.66 -19.89
C THR A 35 24.58 20.08 -21.03
N SER A 36 25.54 20.95 -20.70
CA SER A 36 26.59 21.39 -21.63
C SER A 36 27.90 21.55 -20.86
N VAL A 37 29.01 21.78 -21.57
CA VAL A 37 30.34 21.93 -20.95
C VAL A 37 30.37 23.05 -19.90
N LEU A 38 29.65 24.15 -20.15
CA LEU A 38 29.52 25.27 -19.21
C LEU A 38 28.60 24.92 -18.02
N TRP A 39 27.61 24.04 -18.24
CA TRP A 39 26.56 23.68 -17.29
C TRP A 39 26.63 22.20 -16.88
N TRP A 40 27.84 21.68 -16.66
CA TRP A 40 28.09 20.27 -16.36
C TRP A 40 27.41 19.81 -15.05
N GLY A 41 27.20 20.73 -14.11
CA GLY A 41 26.51 20.46 -12.84
C GLY A 41 25.05 20.02 -13.02
N LEU A 42 24.39 20.40 -14.12
CA LEU A 42 23.05 19.92 -14.46
C LEU A 42 23.05 18.41 -14.75
N GLY A 43 24.12 17.88 -15.35
CA GLY A 43 24.26 16.45 -15.61
C GLY A 43 24.39 15.66 -14.31
N LEU A 44 25.15 16.16 -13.34
CA LEU A 44 25.25 15.54 -12.02
C LEU A 44 23.91 15.58 -11.28
N LEU A 45 23.20 16.71 -11.33
CA LEU A 45 21.88 16.86 -10.73
C LEU A 45 20.85 15.91 -11.38
N ALA A 46 20.91 15.75 -12.71
CA ALA A 46 20.07 14.82 -13.45
C ALA A 46 20.26 13.37 -12.97
N VAL A 47 21.50 12.96 -12.72
CA VAL A 47 21.82 11.64 -12.18
C VAL A 47 21.22 11.45 -10.78
N PHE A 48 21.35 12.44 -9.89
CA PHE A 48 20.72 12.37 -8.57
C PHE A 48 19.19 12.29 -8.65
N CYS A 49 18.56 13.05 -9.56
CA CYS A 49 17.12 12.96 -9.81
C CYS A 49 16.72 11.58 -10.32
N ALA A 50 17.49 10.97 -11.22
CA ALA A 50 17.25 9.61 -11.71
C ALA A 50 17.33 8.57 -10.58
N PHE A 51 18.33 8.65 -9.69
CA PHE A 51 18.39 7.79 -8.51
C PHE A 51 17.20 8.00 -7.56
N GLY A 52 16.79 9.24 -7.36
CA GLY A 52 15.58 9.57 -6.60
C GLY A 52 14.33 8.93 -7.21
N ALA A 53 14.18 9.00 -8.53
CA ALA A 53 13.06 8.39 -9.25
C ALA A 53 13.02 6.87 -9.08
N ILE A 54 14.17 6.20 -9.20
CA ILE A 54 14.31 4.75 -9.00
C ILE A 54 13.95 4.37 -7.56
N SER A 55 14.45 5.11 -6.57
CA SER A 55 14.15 4.86 -5.15
C SER A 55 12.66 4.98 -4.83
N ALA A 56 12.00 6.02 -5.37
CA ALA A 56 10.55 6.21 -5.25
C ALA A 56 9.77 5.05 -5.90
N LEU A 57 10.21 4.58 -7.07
CA LEU A 57 9.60 3.44 -7.75
C LEU A 57 9.73 2.14 -6.95
N ILE A 58 10.93 1.85 -6.43
CA ILE A 58 11.17 0.68 -5.57
C ILE A 58 10.27 0.74 -4.33
N THR A 59 10.14 1.92 -3.73
CA THR A 59 9.26 2.15 -2.58
C THR A 59 7.80 1.88 -2.92
N ALA A 60 7.32 2.37 -4.07
CA ALA A 60 5.97 2.11 -4.55
C ALA A 60 5.70 0.61 -4.74
N LEU A 61 6.62 -0.11 -5.40
CA LEU A 61 6.54 -1.56 -5.61
C LEU A 61 6.54 -2.32 -4.29
N GLY A 62 7.36 -1.90 -3.31
CA GLY A 62 7.36 -2.45 -1.96
C GLY A 62 6.01 -2.29 -1.25
N LEU A 63 5.38 -1.11 -1.37
CA LEU A 63 4.05 -0.85 -0.80
C LEU A 63 2.96 -1.70 -1.47
N ILE A 64 3.01 -1.84 -2.80
CA ILE A 64 2.10 -2.70 -3.57
C ILE A 64 2.23 -4.15 -3.08
N ARG A 65 3.46 -4.67 -3.01
CA ARG A 65 3.72 -6.04 -2.54
C ARG A 65 3.18 -6.26 -1.14
N ARG A 66 3.42 -5.34 -0.19
CA ARG A 66 2.90 -5.44 1.18
C ARG A 66 1.38 -5.48 1.23
N THR A 67 0.73 -4.67 0.40
CA THR A 67 -0.74 -4.64 0.30
C THR A 67 -1.27 -5.99 -0.18
N ILE A 68 -0.68 -6.54 -1.25
CA ILE A 68 -1.06 -7.85 -1.80
C ILE A 68 -0.82 -8.98 -0.79
N MET A 69 0.31 -8.99 -0.09
CA MET A 69 0.61 -10.02 0.91
C MET A 69 -0.41 -9.98 2.06
N ARG A 70 -0.74 -8.78 2.56
CA ARG A 70 -1.75 -8.62 3.60
C ARG A 70 -3.11 -9.15 3.14
N ASP A 71 -3.52 -8.81 1.92
CA ASP A 71 -4.80 -9.27 1.38
C ASP A 71 -4.82 -10.80 1.20
N ARG A 72 -3.69 -11.40 0.81
CA ARG A 72 -3.54 -12.87 0.74
C ARG A 72 -3.62 -13.53 2.12
N GLU A 73 -2.99 -12.96 3.13
CA GLU A 73 -3.05 -13.45 4.50
C GLU A 73 -4.49 -13.39 5.04
N ILE A 74 -5.16 -12.25 4.88
CA ILE A 74 -6.58 -12.10 5.26
C ILE A 74 -7.44 -13.13 4.54
N ALA A 75 -7.28 -13.29 3.22
CA ALA A 75 -8.02 -14.29 2.45
C ALA A 75 -7.69 -15.74 2.86
N ALA A 76 -6.50 -16.01 3.39
CA ALA A 76 -6.16 -17.32 3.93
C ALA A 76 -6.81 -17.54 5.32
N TYR A 77 -6.88 -16.51 6.16
CA TYR A 77 -7.60 -16.55 7.43
C TYR A 77 -9.11 -16.70 7.23
N GLU A 78 -9.72 -15.97 6.31
CA GLU A 78 -11.15 -16.11 5.97
C GLU A 78 -11.49 -17.48 5.40
N ARG A 79 -10.54 -18.17 4.76
CA ARG A 79 -10.71 -19.56 4.31
C ARG A 79 -10.63 -20.58 5.45
N LYS A 80 -9.87 -20.27 6.51
CA LYS A 80 -9.69 -21.14 7.68
C LYS A 80 -10.75 -20.92 8.75
N GLY A 81 -11.19 -19.68 8.94
CA GLY A 81 -12.37 -19.35 9.74
C GLY A 81 -13.60 -19.61 8.88
N GLY A 82 -14.25 -20.75 9.06
CA GLY A 82 -15.57 -20.99 8.47
C GLY A 82 -16.51 -19.81 8.70
N ALA A 83 -17.50 -19.64 7.81
CA ALA A 83 -18.47 -18.54 7.83
C ALA A 83 -18.74 -18.10 9.26
N PRO A 84 -18.55 -16.79 9.61
CA PRO A 84 -18.67 -16.34 10.98
C PRO A 84 -19.95 -16.94 11.51
N GLN A 85 -19.83 -17.91 12.43
CA GLN A 85 -20.98 -18.29 13.22
C GLN A 85 -21.32 -16.95 13.86
N SER A 86 -22.37 -16.32 13.36
CA SER A 86 -23.16 -15.45 14.19
C SER A 86 -23.54 -16.38 15.33
N ASP A 87 -22.67 -16.42 16.34
CA ASP A 87 -23.06 -16.76 17.67
C ASP A 87 -24.19 -15.74 17.86
N ARG A 88 -25.42 -16.21 17.60
CA ARG A 88 -26.61 -15.60 18.12
C ARG A 88 -26.27 -15.52 19.58
N LEU A 89 -25.77 -14.35 19.99
CA LEU A 89 -25.46 -13.97 21.36
C LEU A 89 -26.40 -14.79 22.19
N VAL A 90 -25.83 -15.77 22.89
CA VAL A 90 -26.57 -16.82 23.59
C VAL A 90 -27.76 -16.12 24.20
N SER A 91 -28.96 -16.39 23.67
CA SER A 91 -30.12 -15.58 24.07
C SER A 91 -30.22 -15.67 25.57
N SER A 92 -30.58 -14.59 26.24
CA SER A 92 -30.76 -14.58 27.70
C SER A 92 -31.64 -15.76 28.15
N GLU A 93 -32.60 -16.18 27.32
CA GLU A 93 -33.37 -17.42 27.48
C GLU A 93 -32.54 -18.71 27.44
N ALA A 94 -31.58 -18.85 26.52
CA ALA A 94 -30.69 -20.02 26.45
C ALA A 94 -29.72 -20.09 27.66
N LEU A 95 -29.30 -18.93 28.20
CA LEU A 95 -28.51 -18.86 29.43
C LEU A 95 -29.36 -19.17 30.68
N ARG A 96 -30.61 -18.70 30.72
CA ARG A 96 -31.57 -18.98 31.80
C ARG A 96 -31.98 -20.45 31.84
N LYS A 97 -32.22 -21.06 30.66
CA LYS A 97 -32.55 -22.48 30.52
C LYS A 97 -31.39 -23.41 30.91
N LYS A 98 -30.15 -22.93 30.79
CA LYS A 98 -28.95 -23.63 31.29
C LYS A 98 -28.58 -23.29 32.74
N GLY A 99 -29.37 -22.47 33.44
CA GLY A 99 -29.18 -22.16 34.86
C GLY A 99 -27.97 -21.26 35.17
N LEU A 100 -27.38 -20.62 34.15
CA LEU A 100 -26.20 -19.76 34.30
C LEU A 100 -26.55 -18.34 34.77
N ILE A 101 -27.81 -17.93 34.63
CA ILE A 101 -28.34 -16.63 35.08
C ILE A 101 -29.75 -16.87 35.65
N ARG A 102 -30.08 -16.28 36.80
CA ARG A 102 -31.40 -16.36 37.45
C ARG A 102 -32.37 -15.32 36.88
#